data_AF-A0A524LS13-F1
#
_entry.id   AF-A0A524LS13-F1
#
_cell.length_a   1.000
_cell.length_b   1.000
_cell.length_c   1.000
_cell.angle_alpha   90.00
_cell.angle_beta   90.00
_cell.angle_gamma   90.00
#
_symmetry.space_group_name_H-M   'P 1'
#
loop_
_entity.id
_entity.type
_entity.pdbx_description
1 polymer ?
#
loop_
_entity_poly.entity_id
_entity_poly.type
_entity_poly.pdbx_seq_one_letter_code
_entity_poly.pdbx_strand_id
1 'polypeptide(L)'
;MSVLILGSASSSFAEIESVDVVENKLVTLVGEGIDSDAGELAFQWTQIYGEPVILSSKTVPEPTFMAPDVKNGEIKVLTFELVVTDPLGESNSDSVEIIVNSVNHPPTVDAGRDLFTIKSISAVTIFPNVSDIDGDLLSYN
;
A
#
# COMPACT_ATOMS: atom_id res chain seq x y z
N MET A 1 13.22 1.23 0.07
CA MET A 1 13.04 2.65 0.43
C MET A 1 11.64 2.76 1.00
N SER A 2 11.51 3.17 2.26
CA SER A 2 10.24 3.36 2.96
C SER A 2 9.73 4.78 2.70
N VAL A 3 8.42 4.95 2.58
CA VAL A 3 7.79 6.28 2.49
C VAL A 3 7.32 6.70 3.88
N LEU A 4 7.58 7.97 4.25
CA LEU A 4 7.18 8.58 5.51
C LEU A 4 5.99 9.50 5.25
N ILE A 5 4.94 9.39 6.06
CA ILE A 5 3.70 10.13 5.91
C ILE A 5 3.35 10.76 7.26
N LEU A 6 3.08 12.06 7.27
CA LEU A 6 2.74 12.80 8.49
C LEU A 6 1.21 12.85 8.66
N GLY A 7 0.75 12.61 9.88
CA GLY A 7 -0.58 12.95 10.37
C GLY A 7 -0.38 13.68 11.69
N SER A 8 -0.86 14.92 11.80
CA SER A 8 -0.56 15.77 12.94
C SER A 8 -1.85 16.12 13.66
N ALA A 9 -1.98 15.74 14.94
CA ALA A 9 -3.09 16.19 15.77
C ALA A 9 -2.84 17.65 16.24
N SER A 10 -2.64 18.58 15.31
CA SER A 10 -2.45 20.00 15.61
C SER A 10 -3.76 20.77 15.49
N SER A 11 -3.96 21.78 16.34
CA SER A 11 -5.19 22.58 16.45
C SER A 11 -5.44 23.54 15.27
N SER A 12 -4.89 23.27 14.09
CA SER A 12 -4.78 24.21 12.99
C SER A 12 -5.20 23.56 11.68
N PHE A 13 -6.49 23.74 11.35
CA PHE A 13 -7.14 23.47 10.06
C PHE A 13 -6.96 22.04 9.49
N ALA A 14 -8.08 21.33 9.39
CA ALA A 14 -8.20 20.05 8.68
C ALA A 14 -7.88 20.24 7.18
N GLU A 15 -6.61 20.25 6.84
CA GLU A 15 -6.13 20.02 5.48
C GLU A 15 -5.82 18.53 5.42
N ILE A 16 -6.55 17.80 4.58
CA ILE A 16 -6.22 16.39 4.34
C ILE A 16 -4.85 16.39 3.68
N GLU A 17 -3.83 15.95 4.41
CA GLU A 17 -2.53 15.68 3.79
C GLU A 17 -2.70 14.48 2.85
N SER A 18 -2.27 14.65 1.60
CA SER A 18 -2.27 13.57 0.61
C SER A 18 -0.83 13.24 0.24
N VAL A 19 -0.51 11.95 0.19
CA VAL A 19 0.83 11.47 -0.16
C VAL A 19 0.75 10.38 -1.21
N ASP A 20 1.54 10.55 -2.27
CA ASP A 20 1.77 9.52 -3.28
C ASP A 20 2.75 8.46 -2.77
N VAL A 21 2.34 7.20 -2.86
CA VAL A 21 3.18 6.03 -2.62
C VAL A 21 3.15 5.10 -3.82
N VAL A 22 4.09 4.18 -3.86
CA VAL A 22 4.18 3.14 -4.87
C VAL A 22 3.65 1.84 -4.30
N GLU A 23 2.91 1.06 -5.09
CA GLU A 23 2.46 -0.28 -4.71
C GLU A 23 3.60 -1.17 -4.19
N ASN A 24 3.27 -2.15 -3.35
CA ASN A 24 4.24 -3.11 -2.79
C ASN A 24 5.43 -2.47 -2.06
N LYS A 25 5.30 -1.20 -1.62
CA LYS A 25 6.28 -0.54 -0.76
C LYS A 25 5.79 -0.51 0.68
N LEU A 26 6.76 -0.56 1.59
CA LEU A 26 6.52 -0.33 3.00
C LEU A 26 6.26 1.16 3.22
N VAL A 27 5.10 1.46 3.79
CA VAL A 27 4.66 2.80 4.17
C VAL A 27 4.69 2.92 5.68
N THR A 28 5.20 4.03 6.20
CA THR A 28 5.19 4.38 7.62
C THR A 28 4.28 5.59 7.81
N LEU A 29 3.23 5.42 8.61
CA LEU A 29 2.44 6.54 9.11
C LEU A 29 3.19 7.15 10.29
N VAL A 30 3.12 8.46 10.47
CA VAL A 30 3.74 9.18 11.58
C VAL A 30 2.66 9.99 12.26
N GLY A 31 2.40 9.66 13.51
CA GLY A 31 1.46 10.37 14.36
C GLY A 31 2.19 11.25 15.34
N GLU A 32 1.86 12.53 15.33
CA GLU A 32 2.37 13.50 16.30
C GLU A 32 1.24 14.10 17.14
N GLY A 33 1.55 14.38 18.41
CA GLY A 33 0.66 15.07 19.35
C GLY A 33 1.49 15.82 20.38
N ILE A 34 1.05 17.03 20.75
CA ILE A 34 1.70 17.86 21.74
C ILE A 34 0.62 18.34 22.71
N ASP A 35 0.85 18.12 23.99
CA ASP A 35 0.07 18.72 25.06
C ASP A 35 1.05 19.19 26.13
N SER A 36 1.01 20.49 26.44
CA SER A 36 1.92 21.14 27.38
C SER A 36 1.62 20.83 28.84
N ASP A 37 0.40 20.40 29.15
CA ASP A 37 -0.09 20.12 30.51
C ASP A 37 -0.24 18.62 30.78
N ALA A 38 -0.17 17.77 29.73
CA ALA A 38 -0.34 16.33 29.84
C ALA A 38 0.97 15.51 29.93
N GLY A 39 0.81 14.30 30.44
CA GLY A 39 1.82 13.24 30.45
C GLY A 39 1.89 12.47 29.12
N GLU A 40 2.17 11.17 29.19
CA GLU A 40 2.27 10.30 28.00
C GLU A 40 0.95 10.26 27.21
N LEU A 41 1.02 10.52 25.91
CA LEU A 41 -0.14 10.51 25.00
C LEU A 41 -0.41 9.09 24.47
N ALA A 42 -1.69 8.75 24.32
CA ALA A 42 -2.13 7.53 23.68
C ALA A 42 -2.49 7.80 22.20
N PHE A 43 -2.11 6.87 21.32
CA PHE A 43 -2.35 6.97 19.87
C PHE A 43 -3.29 5.85 19.43
N GLN A 44 -4.16 6.13 18.47
CA GLN A 44 -5.04 5.15 17.85
C GLN A 44 -5.21 5.44 16.36
N TRP A 45 -4.66 4.56 15.53
CA TRP A 45 -4.81 4.59 14.08
C TRP A 45 -5.98 3.72 13.63
N THR A 46 -6.78 4.24 12.70
CA THR A 46 -7.89 3.52 12.06
C THR A 46 -7.87 3.79 10.57
N GLN A 47 -7.90 2.73 9.76
CA GLN A 47 -8.20 2.89 8.34
C GLN A 47 -9.70 3.10 8.16
N ILE A 48 -10.09 4.21 7.54
CA ILE A 48 -11.49 4.62 7.39
C ILE A 48 -11.99 4.53 5.94
N TYR A 49 -11.07 4.42 4.97
CA TYR A 49 -11.41 4.28 3.55
C TYR A 49 -10.38 3.44 2.77
N GLY A 50 -10.83 2.88 1.65
CA GLY A 50 -9.98 2.14 0.71
C GLY A 50 -9.92 0.64 0.98
N GLU A 51 -9.07 -0.04 0.23
CA GLU A 51 -8.79 -1.47 0.41
C GLU A 51 -8.12 -1.73 1.77
N PRO A 52 -8.62 -2.68 2.58
CA PRO A 52 -8.08 -2.89 3.92
C PRO A 52 -6.62 -3.36 3.89
N VAL A 53 -5.76 -2.67 4.64
CA VAL A 53 -4.37 -3.08 4.86
C VAL A 53 -4.15 -3.49 6.31
N ILE A 54 -3.06 -4.22 6.55
CA ILE A 54 -2.66 -4.64 7.91
C ILE A 54 -1.59 -3.67 8.41
N LEU A 55 -1.94 -2.86 9.42
CA LEU A 55 -0.98 -2.07 10.17
C LEU A 55 -0.17 -2.96 11.12
N SER A 56 1.13 -2.68 11.29
CA SER A 56 2.01 -3.38 12.24
C SER A 56 1.55 -3.22 13.69
N SER A 57 0.95 -2.08 14.01
CA SER A 57 0.22 -1.81 15.24
C SER A 57 -0.79 -0.70 14.97
N LYS A 58 -1.86 -0.62 15.77
CA LYS A 58 -2.81 0.49 15.71
C LYS A 58 -2.56 1.54 16.80
N THR A 59 -1.64 1.30 17.73
CA THR A 59 -1.50 2.11 18.95
C THR A 59 -0.13 2.74 19.15
N VAL A 60 0.80 2.51 18.22
CA VAL A 60 2.10 3.18 18.21
C VAL A 60 2.03 4.43 17.35
N PRO A 61 2.86 5.46 17.60
CA PRO A 61 2.86 6.68 16.79
C PRO A 61 3.30 6.41 15.35
N GLU A 62 4.21 5.45 15.13
CA GLU A 62 4.78 5.15 13.81
C GLU A 62 4.47 3.73 13.31
N PRO A 63 3.21 3.38 13.00
CA PRO A 63 2.91 2.07 12.45
C PRO A 63 3.28 1.99 10.97
N THR A 64 3.45 0.77 10.48
CA THR A 64 3.81 0.49 9.10
C THR A 64 2.81 -0.43 8.43
N PHE A 65 2.63 -0.32 7.12
CA PHE A 65 1.89 -1.29 6.32
C PHE A 65 2.51 -1.49 4.94
N MET A 66 2.12 -2.55 4.24
CA MET A 66 2.49 -2.78 2.85
C MET A 66 1.42 -2.15 1.95
N ALA A 67 1.81 -1.24 1.06
CA ALA A 67 0.90 -0.70 0.06
C ALA A 67 0.36 -1.83 -0.84
N PRO A 68 -0.96 -1.88 -1.12
CA PRO A 68 -1.57 -2.93 -1.92
C PRO A 68 -1.07 -2.88 -3.37
N ASP A 69 -1.19 -4.02 -4.08
CA ASP A 69 -1.03 -4.08 -5.53
C ASP A 69 -2.03 -3.16 -6.23
N VAL A 70 -1.65 -2.53 -7.33
CA VAL A 70 -2.48 -1.64 -8.14
C VAL A 70 -2.34 -2.04 -9.60
N LYS A 71 -3.46 -2.27 -10.28
CA LYS A 71 -3.43 -2.62 -11.71
C LYS A 71 -2.79 -1.50 -12.53
N ASN A 72 -2.14 -1.88 -13.62
CA ASN A 72 -1.46 -0.92 -14.49
C ASN A 72 -2.40 0.20 -14.95
N GLY A 73 -1.98 1.44 -14.75
CA GLY A 73 -2.76 2.63 -15.12
C GLY A 73 -3.91 2.97 -14.16
N GLU A 74 -4.11 2.21 -13.09
CA GLU A 74 -5.02 2.55 -11.99
C GLU A 74 -4.27 3.20 -10.82
N ILE A 75 -5.05 3.77 -9.90
CA ILE A 75 -4.61 4.22 -8.57
C ILE A 75 -5.55 3.64 -7.51
N LYS A 76 -5.03 3.43 -6.29
CA LYS A 76 -5.86 3.12 -5.11
C LYS A 76 -5.72 4.22 -4.07
N VAL A 77 -6.82 4.60 -3.44
CA VAL A 77 -6.84 5.62 -2.37
C VAL A 77 -7.15 4.94 -1.05
N LEU A 78 -6.30 5.17 -0.04
CA LEU A 78 -6.48 4.73 1.33
C LEU A 78 -6.55 5.95 2.24
N THR A 79 -7.44 5.96 3.23
CA THR A 79 -7.51 7.05 4.22
C THR A 79 -7.38 6.50 5.62
N PHE A 80 -6.51 7.11 6.41
CA PHE A 80 -6.26 6.75 7.80
C PHE A 80 -6.59 7.93 8.70
N GLU A 81 -7.29 7.66 9.80
CA GLU A 81 -7.53 8.59 10.88
C GLU A 81 -6.60 8.25 12.05
N LEU A 82 -5.95 9.27 12.61
CA LEU A 82 -5.25 9.22 13.88
C LEU A 82 -6.10 9.90 14.94
N VAL A 83 -6.34 9.23 16.06
CA VAL A 83 -6.85 9.83 17.28
C VAL A 83 -5.73 9.83 18.33
N VAL A 84 -5.48 10.98 18.95
CA VAL A 84 -4.54 11.13 20.06
C VAL A 84 -5.33 11.50 21.32
N THR A 85 -5.06 10.85 22.44
CA THR A 85 -5.76 11.04 23.71
C THR A 85 -4.77 11.30 24.83
N ASP A 86 -5.05 12.30 25.66
CA ASP A 86 -4.24 12.62 26.84
C ASP A 86 -4.60 11.71 28.05
N PRO A 87 -3.83 11.75 29.14
CA PRO A 87 -4.16 10.99 30.36
C PRO A 87 -5.42 11.47 31.10
N LEU A 88 -5.95 12.65 30.77
CA LEU A 88 -7.17 13.20 31.34
C LEU A 88 -8.43 12.75 30.58
N GLY A 89 -8.25 12.14 29.40
CA GLY A 89 -9.31 11.60 28.55
C GLY A 89 -9.74 12.55 27.43
N GLU A 90 -9.09 13.70 27.26
CA GLU A 90 -9.35 14.60 26.13
C GLU A 90 -8.65 14.06 24.87
N SER A 91 -9.31 14.19 23.72
CA SER A 91 -8.83 13.64 22.47
C SER A 91 -8.98 14.58 21.30
N ASN A 92 -8.06 14.50 20.35
CA ASN A 92 -8.16 15.16 19.05
C ASN A 92 -7.86 14.16 17.92
N SER A 93 -8.32 14.44 16.70
CA SER A 93 -8.09 13.58 15.55
C SER A 93 -7.63 14.33 14.32
N ASP A 94 -6.94 13.61 13.45
CA ASP A 94 -6.50 14.07 12.12
C ASP A 94 -6.57 12.92 11.11
N SER A 95 -6.61 13.22 9.81
CA SER A 95 -6.72 12.22 8.76
C SER A 95 -5.73 12.46 7.62
N VAL A 96 -5.21 11.36 7.08
CA VAL A 96 -4.26 11.37 5.97
C VAL A 96 -4.73 10.47 4.83
N GLU A 97 -4.58 10.96 3.61
CA GLU A 97 -4.89 10.24 2.37
C GLU A 97 -3.61 9.71 1.72
N ILE A 98 -3.65 8.47 1.26
CA ILE A 98 -2.55 7.77 0.61
C ILE A 98 -3.00 7.35 -0.78
N ILE A 99 -2.34 7.92 -1.79
CA ILE A 99 -2.56 7.62 -3.20
C ILE A 99 -1.51 6.59 -3.63
N VAL A 100 -1.94 5.34 -3.80
CA VAL A 100 -1.08 4.23 -4.23
C VAL A 100 -1.08 4.16 -5.75
N ASN A 101 0.10 4.37 -6.32
CA ASN A 101 0.34 4.35 -7.76
C ASN A 101 0.87 2.98 -8.21
N SER A 102 0.42 2.53 -9.38
CA SER A 102 0.90 1.32 -10.05
C SER A 102 2.30 1.50 -10.65
N VAL A 103 3.00 0.39 -10.80
CA VAL A 103 4.27 0.22 -11.51
C VAL A 103 4.06 -0.87 -12.53
N ASN A 104 4.43 -0.61 -13.78
CA ASN A 104 4.36 -1.63 -14.81
C ASN A 104 5.41 -2.75 -14.56
N HIS A 105 4.95 -3.97 -14.46
CA HIS A 105 5.71 -5.22 -14.40
C HIS A 105 5.62 -5.93 -15.75
N PRO A 106 6.73 -6.11 -16.47
CA PRO A 106 6.69 -6.76 -17.78
C PRO A 106 6.20 -8.21 -17.65
N PRO A 107 5.46 -8.73 -18.65
CA PRO A 107 4.93 -10.08 -18.60
C PRO A 107 6.05 -11.12 -18.60
N THR A 108 5.79 -12.24 -17.94
CA THR A 108 6.71 -13.38 -17.88
C THR A 108 6.21 -14.49 -18.81
N VAL A 109 7.10 -14.98 -19.67
CA VAL A 109 6.84 -16.09 -20.59
C VAL A 109 7.64 -17.31 -20.16
N ASP A 110 6.96 -18.40 -19.85
CA ASP A 110 7.56 -19.72 -19.67
C ASP A 110 7.11 -20.64 -20.82
N ALA A 111 8.04 -20.98 -21.70
CA ALA A 111 7.82 -21.88 -22.82
C ALA A 111 7.80 -23.38 -22.42
N GLY A 112 7.97 -23.68 -21.13
CA GLY A 112 8.12 -25.05 -20.63
C GLY A 112 9.52 -25.61 -20.89
N ARG A 113 9.73 -26.88 -20.49
CA ARG A 113 11.02 -27.57 -20.68
C ARG A 113 11.27 -27.86 -22.17
N ASP A 114 12.53 -27.80 -22.59
CA ASP A 114 12.96 -28.24 -23.92
C ASP A 114 12.45 -29.65 -24.25
N LEU A 115 11.78 -29.77 -25.39
CA LEU A 115 11.28 -31.03 -25.91
C LEU A 115 12.30 -31.63 -26.88
N PHE A 116 12.92 -32.75 -26.51
CA PHE A 116 13.74 -33.55 -27.42
C PHE A 116 12.82 -34.44 -28.28
N THR A 117 12.57 -34.03 -29.53
CA THR A 117 11.86 -34.88 -30.50
C THR A 117 12.76 -35.99 -31.03
N ILE A 118 12.41 -37.25 -30.73
CA ILE A 118 12.91 -38.40 -31.50
C ILE A 118 12.19 -38.43 -32.86
N LYS A 119 12.98 -38.54 -33.94
CA LYS A 119 12.52 -38.53 -35.33
C LYS A 119 11.40 -39.56 -35.51
N SER A 120 10.21 -39.09 -35.86
CA SER A 120 8.94 -39.81 -36.14
C SER A 120 7.81 -39.58 -35.12
N ILE A 121 7.44 -38.33 -34.87
CA ILE A 121 6.03 -37.95 -34.63
C ILE A 121 5.73 -36.53 -35.14
N SER A 122 4.50 -36.40 -35.63
CA SER A 122 3.81 -35.20 -36.12
C SER A 122 3.66 -34.12 -35.05
N ALA A 123 3.69 -32.86 -35.49
CA ALA A 123 3.29 -31.63 -34.78
C ALA A 123 3.40 -31.65 -33.23
N VAL A 124 4.43 -30.97 -32.72
CA VAL A 124 4.57 -30.64 -31.31
C VAL A 124 3.76 -29.36 -31.04
N THR A 125 2.73 -29.44 -30.19
CA THR A 125 1.99 -28.27 -29.70
C THR A 125 2.54 -27.87 -28.33
N ILE A 126 3.06 -26.64 -28.21
CA ILE A 126 3.51 -26.06 -26.94
C ILE A 126 2.41 -25.11 -26.46
N PHE A 127 2.03 -25.21 -25.18
CA PHE A 127 1.18 -24.23 -24.51
C PHE A 127 2.09 -23.37 -23.61
N PRO A 128 2.57 -22.20 -24.07
CA PRO A 128 3.33 -21.31 -23.20
C PRO A 128 2.42 -20.86 -22.06
N ASN A 129 2.93 -20.87 -20.83
CA ASN A 129 2.28 -20.19 -19.73
C ASN A 129 2.77 -18.76 -19.74
N VAL A 130 1.85 -17.82 -19.95
CA VAL A 130 2.14 -16.39 -19.85
C VAL A 130 1.33 -15.83 -18.69
N SER A 131 2.03 -15.19 -17.78
CA SER A 131 1.43 -14.53 -16.63
C SER A 131 1.87 -13.08 -16.59
N ASP A 132 0.88 -12.23 -16.40
CA ASP A 132 1.04 -10.80 -16.17
C ASP A 132 0.32 -10.49 -14.86
N ILE A 133 1.05 -9.94 -13.89
CA ILE A 133 0.50 -9.66 -12.55
C ILE A 133 -0.34 -8.38 -12.55
N ASP A 134 -0.11 -7.48 -13.51
CA ASP A 134 -0.81 -6.21 -13.64
C ASP A 134 -2.05 -6.30 -14.55
N GLY A 135 -2.16 -7.41 -15.31
CA GLY A 135 -3.32 -7.73 -16.13
C GLY A 135 -3.30 -7.12 -17.53
N ASP A 136 -2.12 -6.76 -18.04
CA ASP A 136 -1.98 -6.19 -19.38
C ASP A 136 -2.42 -7.17 -20.48
N LEU A 137 -2.90 -6.61 -21.60
CA LEU A 137 -3.27 -7.36 -22.80
C LEU A 137 -2.02 -7.92 -23.50
N LEU A 138 -1.84 -9.24 -23.40
CA LEU A 138 -0.75 -9.95 -24.06
C LEU A 138 -1.04 -10.15 -25.56
N SER A 139 -0.12 -9.70 -26.41
CA SER A 139 -0.18 -9.91 -27.87
C SER A 139 0.93 -10.88 -28.32
N TYR A 140 0.56 -11.92 -29.06
CA TYR A 140 1.46 -12.92 -29.63
C TYR A 140 1.63 -12.64 -31.13
N ASN A 141 2.86 -12.60 -31.64
CA ASN A 141 3.18 -12.57 -33.07
C ASN A 141 3.81 -13.89 -33.52
#